data_AF-A0A661CY22-F1
#
_entry.id   AF-A0A661CY22-F1
#
_cell.length_a   1.000
_cell.length_b   1.000
_cell.length_c   1.000
_cell.angle_alpha   90.00
_cell.angle_beta   90.00
_cell.angle_gamma   90.00
#
_symmetry.space_group_name_H-M   'P 1'
#
loop_
_entity.id
_entity.type
_entity.pdbx_description
1 polymer ?
#
loop_
_entity_poly.entity_id
_entity_poly.type
_entity_poly.pdbx_seq_one_letter_code
_entity_poly.pdbx_strand_id
1 'polypeptide(L)' 'MTLKIDKSLAEVLEWREKSQKATGSMSQDEQIAYIRQKAQDFVRRHNLNLMAINSNGQKVPYPLMAR' A
#
# COMPACT_ATOMS: atom_id res chain seq x y z
N MET A 1 16.44 -16.22 -3.51
CA MET A 1 15.01 -16.39 -3.87
C MET A 1 14.54 -15.08 -4.49
N THR A 2 14.41 -15.04 -5.81
CA THR A 2 14.04 -13.82 -6.56
C THR A 2 12.52 -13.79 -6.63
N LEU A 3 11.89 -12.81 -5.99
CA LEU A 3 10.45 -12.56 -6.10
C LEU A 3 10.12 -12.23 -7.56
N LYS A 4 9.74 -13.22 -8.35
CA LYS A 4 9.21 -13.03 -9.70
C LYS A 4 7.80 -12.50 -9.55
N ILE A 5 7.66 -11.17 -9.53
CA ILE A 5 6.36 -10.52 -9.70
C ILE A 5 6.03 -10.65 -11.19
N ASP A 6 5.53 -11.81 -11.59
CA ASP A 6 5.09 -12.12 -12.95
C ASP A 6 3.60 -11.75 -13.10
N LYS A 7 3.26 -10.49 -12.76
CA LYS A 7 1.99 -9.94 -13.24
C LYS A 7 2.24 -9.50 -14.66
N SER A 8 1.41 -9.95 -15.59
CA SER A 8 1.57 -9.51 -16.98
C SER A 8 1.50 -7.98 -17.03
N LEU A 9 2.29 -7.34 -17.90
CA LEU A 9 2.30 -5.87 -18.03
C LEU A 9 0.88 -5.30 -18.20
N ALA A 10 -0.03 -6.05 -18.84
CA ALA A 10 -1.44 -5.73 -18.97
C ALA A 10 -2.17 -5.62 -17.61
N GLU A 11 -1.97 -6.56 -16.68
CA GLU A 11 -2.57 -6.51 -15.34
C GLU A 11 -2.05 -5.31 -14.54
N VAL A 12 -0.78 -4.96 -14.70
CA VAL A 12 -0.19 -3.79 -14.04
C VAL A 12 -0.78 -2.50 -14.61
N LEU A 13 -0.94 -2.41 -15.92
CA LEU A 13 -1.55 -1.26 -16.59
C LEU A 13 -3.04 -1.11 -16.24
N GLU A 14 -3.79 -2.21 -16.20
CA GLU A 14 -5.20 -2.21 -15.79
C GLU A 14 -5.35 -1.75 -14.33
N TRP A 15 -4.49 -2.25 -13.44
CA TRP A 15 -4.48 -1.83 -12.05
C TRP A 15 -4.12 -0.35 -11.87
N ARG A 16 -3.15 0.14 -12.66
CA ARG A 16 -2.80 1.57 -12.70
C ARG A 16 -3.99 2.42 -13.14
N GLU A 17 -4.67 2.02 -14.21
CA GLU A 17 -5.78 2.79 -14.78
C GLU A 17 -6.99 2.83 -13.83
N LYS A 18 -7.31 1.69 -13.18
CA LYS A 18 -8.33 1.62 -12.13
C LYS A 18 -8.00 2.50 -10.93
N SER A 19 -6.74 2.46 -10.48
CA SER A 19 -6.27 3.31 -9.39
C SER A 19 -6.37 4.79 -9.74
N GLN A 20 -5.95 5.17 -10.95
CA GLN A 20 -5.99 6.56 -11.42
C GLN A 20 -7.42 7.10 -11.59
N LYS A 21 -8.36 6.26 -12.07
CA LYS A 21 -9.79 6.61 -12.11
C LYS A 21 -10.37 6.82 -10.71
N ALA A 22 -9.96 5.99 -9.74
CA ALA A 22 -10.44 6.10 -8.36
C ALA A 22 -9.90 7.35 -7.63
N THR A 23 -8.69 7.81 -7.98
CA THR A 23 -8.02 8.92 -7.28
C THR A 23 -8.07 10.25 -8.05
N GLY A 24 -8.53 10.27 -9.30
CA GLY A 24 -8.45 11.43 -10.19
C GLY A 24 -9.22 12.67 -9.73
N SER A 25 -10.27 12.48 -8.93
CA SER A 25 -11.06 13.57 -8.32
C SER A 25 -10.72 13.80 -6.84
N MET A 26 -9.81 13.01 -6.27
CA MET A 26 -9.43 13.10 -4.87
C MET A 26 -8.38 14.18 -4.66
N SER A 27 -8.55 14.99 -3.62
CA SER A 27 -7.50 15.82 -3.04
C SER A 27 -6.32 14.96 -2.58
N GLN A 28 -5.16 15.58 -2.38
CA GLN A 28 -3.95 14.88 -1.93
C GLN A 28 -4.17 14.11 -0.61
N ASP A 29 -4.92 14.68 0.32
CA ASP A 29 -5.23 14.03 1.60
C ASP A 29 -6.16 12.82 1.43
N GLU A 30 -7.15 12.93 0.55
CA GLU A 30 -8.05 11.81 0.20
C GLU A 30 -7.29 10.67 -0.49
N GLN A 31 -6.34 11.00 -1.36
CA GLN A 31 -5.47 10.00 -2.00
C GLN A 31 -4.61 9.26 -0.96
N ILE A 32 -4.00 9.99 -0.01
CA ILE A 32 -3.20 9.42 1.07
C ILE A 32 -4.07 8.50 1.95
N ALA A 33 -5.28 8.93 2.30
CA ALA A 33 -6.23 8.14 3.08
C ALA A 33 -6.64 6.86 2.33
N TYR A 34 -6.96 6.98 1.03
CA TYR A 34 -7.30 5.85 0.17
C TYR A 34 -6.19 4.80 0.11
N ILE A 35 -4.94 5.23 -0.12
CA ILE A 35 -3.76 4.34 -0.16
C ILE A 35 -3.60 3.63 1.18
N ARG A 36 -3.70 4.36 2.30
CA ARG A 36 -3.62 3.79 3.66
C ARG A 36 -4.69 2.72 3.87
N GLN A 37 -5.93 2.99 3.50
CA GLN A 37 -7.04 2.04 3.63
C GLN A 37 -6.81 0.78 2.80
N LYS A 38 -6.40 0.93 1.53
CA LYS A 38 -6.09 -0.22 0.65
C LYS A 38 -4.96 -1.08 1.20
N ALA A 39 -3.90 -0.46 1.73
CA ALA A 39 -2.80 -1.18 2.35
C ALA A 39 -3.26 -1.96 3.59
N GLN A 40 -4.04 -1.34 4.47
CA GLN A 40 -4.60 -2.00 5.66
C GLN A 40 -5.50 -3.19 5.29
N ASP A 41 -6.36 -3.02 4.28
CA ASP A 41 -7.23 -4.09 3.80
C ASP A 41 -6.45 -5.29 3.27
N PHE A 42 -5.39 -5.03 2.49
CA PHE A 42 -4.52 -6.09 1.99
C PHE A 42 -3.83 -6.85 3.12
N VAL A 43 -3.23 -6.11 4.06
CA VAL A 43 -2.54 -6.68 5.22
C VAL A 43 -3.48 -7.55 6.04
N ARG A 44 -4.70 -7.07 6.31
CA ARG A 44 -5.73 -7.82 7.03
C ARG A 44 -6.17 -9.10 6.31
N ARG A 45 -6.44 -9.02 4.99
CA ARG A 45 -6.88 -10.18 4.20
C ARG A 45 -5.86 -11.31 4.15
N HIS A 46 -4.57 -10.97 4.26
CA HIS A 46 -3.47 -11.93 4.18
C HIS A 46 -2.84 -12.25 5.55
N ASN A 47 -3.44 -11.79 6.65
CA ASN A 47 -2.90 -11.95 8.02
C ASN A 47 -1.43 -11.49 8.14
N LEU A 48 -1.10 -10.40 7.45
CA LEU A 48 0.22 -9.79 7.47
C LEU A 48 0.27 -8.70 8.55
N ASN A 49 1.49 -8.30 8.91
CA ASN A 49 1.73 -7.11 9.74
C ASN A 49 2.57 -6.11 8.95
N LEU A 50 2.10 -4.87 8.85
CA LEU A 50 2.87 -3.80 8.20
C LEU A 50 3.94 -3.29 9.18
N MET A 51 5.21 -3.38 8.77
CA MET A 51 6.35 -2.92 9.57
C MET A 51 7.02 -1.75 8.85
N ALA A 52 7.23 -0.63 9.54
CA ALA A 52 8.07 0.47 9.10
C ALA A 52 9.50 0.27 9.59
N ILE A 53 10.48 0.86 8.90
CA ILE A 53 11.87 0.95 9.37
C ILE A 53 12.06 2.39 9.87
N ASN A 54 12.36 2.56 11.15
CA ASN A 54 12.63 3.88 11.72
C ASN A 54 14.04 4.38 11.32
N SER A 55 14.36 5.62 11.69
CA SER A 55 15.66 6.25 11.42
C SER A 55 16.86 5.45 11.98
N ASN A 56 16.63 4.58 12.96
CA ASN A 56 17.63 3.72 13.59
C ASN A 56 17.74 2.34 12.90
N GLY A 57 17.05 2.13 11.77
CA GLY A 57 17.03 0.86 11.06
C GLY A 57 16.16 -0.23 11.73
N GLN A 58 15.41 0.10 12.77
CA GLN A 58 14.60 -0.86 13.51
C GLN A 58 13.22 -1.03 12.88
N LYS A 59 12.76 -2.28 12.82
CA LYS A 59 11.40 -2.62 12.37
C LYS A 59 10.40 -2.29 13.48
N VAL A 60 9.42 -1.44 13.18
CA VAL A 60 8.35 -1.02 14.09
C VAL A 60 6.97 -1.25 13.45
N PRO A 61 5.93 -1.65 14.19
CA PRO A 61 4.59 -1.82 13.64
C PRO A 61 4.03 -0.50 13.07
N TYR A 62 3.32 -0.58 11.94
CA TYR A 62 2.60 0.54 11.33
C TYR A 62 1.07 0.35 11.47
N PRO A 63 0.29 1.42 11.76
CA PRO A 63 0.75 2.78 12.04
C PRO A 63 1.57 2.81 13.33
N LEU A 64 2.58 3.67 13.36
CA LEU A 64 3.30 3.99 14.59
C LEU A 64 2.24 4.40 15.62
N MET A 65 1.92 3.51 16.56
CA MET A 65 0.96 3.85 17.59
C MET A 65 1.55 5.04 18.33
N ALA A 66 0.90 6.19 18.21
CA ALA A 66 1.18 7.35 19.03
C ALA A 66 1.01 6.88 20.48
N ARG A 67 2.12 6.81 21.20
CA ARG A 67 2.10 6.84 22.66
C ARG A 67 1.96 8.29 23.10
#